data_AF-A0A818YUE3-F1
#
_entry.id   AF-A0A818YUE3-F1
#
_cell.length_a   1.000
_cell.length_b   1.000
_cell.length_c   1.000
_cell.angle_alpha   90.00
_cell.angle_beta   90.00
_cell.angle_gamma   90.00
#
_symmetry.space_group_name_H-M   'P 1'
#
loop_
_entity.id
_entity.type
_entity.pdbx_description
1 polymer ?
#
loop_
_entity_poly.entity_id
_entity_poly.type
_entity_poly.pdbx_seq_one_letter_code
_entity_poly.pdbx_strand_id
1 'polypeptide(L)'
;MASTSSNAKMKEQPPKAMDKKMSRKEYYEQLRIQEAIDTKKKNLQDAIDRNEPHNMNLGKMQLENTGMETVVEQAIKRKQCSSLILEDNMITADGIAFIVDILRRGASLKLLRLSGNPIGDDGADLIAELLHEKPDALIGLWMSNVALTNRGVQLLMEALEHPHSTMEILDLSDNKNATDESVDSILEMFMVNKKLNNLRYGNILSEKKRNNLKELYGGKVTFLAFSDIHIPVNATWKQNGVTIAGGHGNGDATNQLYRPFGLFVDDDQTVVIADGWNHRIMQWKNGDTTNGQVVAGGKGEGNGLHQLNLPTNVLIDKETDSLIICDWRNQRVVRWSRRSGTTQDEILIDNINCHGLAMDEQRYLYVSVWNKDEVRRYQLGDENGTLVAGGNGKGDELNQINSPRYLFVDRDHSVYVSDSNNNRVMKWVEGAKEGIVVAGGQGEGNALTQLSNPEGIFVDTLGTLYVADSDNHRVMRWTQGDKKQGTVVVGGNGEGAGANQFNDPISLSFDRHGNLYVADFNNHRVQRFSIKKVL
;
A
#
# COMPACT_ATOMS: atom_id res chain seq x y z
N MET A 1 60.92 -21.41 19.81
CA MET A 1 60.58 -22.84 19.79
C MET A 1 59.09 -22.96 20.07
N ALA A 2 58.40 -23.74 19.24
CA ALA A 2 56.98 -24.02 19.33
C ALA A 2 56.61 -24.81 20.60
N SER A 3 55.39 -24.63 21.09
CA SER A 3 54.45 -25.76 21.23
C SER A 3 53.03 -25.26 21.50
N THR A 4 52.11 -25.98 20.86
CA THR A 4 50.67 -25.78 20.71
C THR A 4 49.85 -26.55 21.75
N SER A 5 48.54 -26.25 21.78
CA SER A 5 47.40 -27.08 22.21
C SER A 5 46.85 -26.77 23.62
N SER A 6 45.55 -26.76 23.89
CA SER A 6 44.39 -27.23 23.12
C SER A 6 43.09 -26.53 23.56
N ASN A 7 42.20 -26.32 22.60
CA ASN A 7 40.79 -25.97 22.79
C ASN A 7 40.05 -27.11 23.50
N ALA A 8 39.68 -26.93 24.76
CA ALA A 8 38.76 -27.82 25.46
C ALA A 8 37.32 -27.48 25.06
N LYS A 9 36.78 -28.20 24.07
CA LYS A 9 35.33 -28.29 23.84
C LYS A 9 34.66 -28.79 25.13
N MET A 10 33.84 -27.97 25.78
CA MET A 10 32.89 -28.42 26.78
C MET A 10 31.96 -29.46 26.13
N LYS A 11 32.17 -30.73 26.48
CA LYS A 11 31.18 -31.79 26.26
C LYS A 11 30.25 -31.74 27.47
N GLU A 12 29.06 -31.17 27.30
CA GLU A 12 27.98 -31.32 28.27
C GLU A 12 27.62 -32.81 28.39
N GLN A 13 27.71 -33.35 29.60
CA GLN A 13 27.23 -34.69 29.94
C GLN A 13 25.71 -34.62 30.17
N PRO A 14 24.93 -35.58 29.66
CA PRO A 14 23.50 -35.63 29.96
C PRO A 14 23.26 -36.12 31.40
N PRO A 15 22.23 -35.61 32.12
CA PRO A 15 21.92 -36.06 33.48
C PRO A 15 21.31 -37.47 33.49
N LYS A 16 21.45 -38.15 34.63
CA LYS A 16 20.97 -39.52 34.86
C LYS A 16 19.44 -39.61 34.93
N ALA A 17 18.95 -40.74 34.42
CA ALA A 17 17.57 -41.09 34.11
C ALA A 17 16.51 -40.82 35.20
N MET A 18 15.36 -40.31 34.76
CA MET A 18 14.06 -40.68 35.32
C MET A 18 12.99 -40.76 34.21
N ASP A 19 12.41 -41.96 34.14
CA ASP A 19 11.17 -42.46 33.56
C ASP A 19 10.60 -42.04 32.19
N LYS A 20 10.27 -43.09 31.42
CA LYS A 20 9.72 -43.21 30.05
C LYS A 20 10.68 -42.79 28.92
N LYS A 21 11.23 -43.83 28.26
CA LYS A 21 12.21 -43.79 27.16
C LYS A 21 11.80 -42.86 26.02
N MET A 22 12.21 -41.61 26.14
CA MET A 22 12.37 -40.70 25.01
C MET A 22 13.73 -40.98 24.36
N SER A 23 13.77 -41.21 23.05
CA SER A 23 15.04 -41.47 22.36
C SER A 23 15.93 -40.23 22.40
N ARG A 24 17.26 -40.41 22.32
CA ARG A 24 18.21 -39.28 22.27
C ARG A 24 17.90 -38.31 21.12
N LYS A 25 17.34 -38.82 20.03
CA LYS A 25 16.87 -38.03 18.89
C LYS A 25 15.64 -37.20 19.26
N GLU A 26 14.65 -37.78 19.94
CA GLU A 26 13.47 -37.08 20.44
C GLU A 26 13.82 -35.98 21.45
N TYR A 27 14.79 -36.22 22.35
CA TYR A 27 15.24 -35.22 23.33
C TYR A 27 15.81 -33.96 22.65
N TYR A 28 16.74 -34.13 21.69
CA TYR A 28 17.30 -32.99 20.98
C TYR A 28 16.29 -32.30 20.06
N GLU A 29 15.30 -33.03 19.55
CA GLU A 29 14.20 -32.44 18.79
C GLU A 29 13.31 -31.58 19.69
N GLN A 30 12.95 -32.06 20.90
CA GLN A 30 12.21 -31.27 21.87
C GLN A 30 12.99 -30.03 22.33
N LEU A 31 14.30 -30.15 22.54
CA LEU A 31 15.14 -29.00 22.91
C LEU A 31 15.12 -27.92 21.83
N ARG A 32 15.25 -28.31 20.55
CA ARG A 32 15.15 -27.38 19.42
C ARG A 32 13.79 -26.71 19.31
N ILE A 33 12.71 -27.47 19.53
CA ILE A 33 11.35 -26.92 19.55
C ILE A 33 11.21 -25.89 20.69
N GLN A 34 11.73 -26.18 21.87
CA GLN A 34 11.67 -25.27 23.01
C GLN A 34 12.48 -23.99 22.77
N GLU A 35 13.70 -24.09 22.24
CA GLU A 35 14.52 -22.91 21.86
C GLU A 35 13.80 -22.03 20.83
N ALA A 36 13.12 -22.63 19.85
CA ALA A 36 12.33 -21.91 18.87
C ALA A 36 11.13 -21.19 19.50
N ILE A 37 10.43 -21.83 20.46
CA ILE A 37 9.32 -21.23 21.21
C ILE A 37 9.81 -20.03 22.04
N ASP A 38 10.91 -20.19 22.76
CA ASP A 38 11.46 -19.14 23.62
C ASP A 38 11.93 -17.94 22.79
N THR A 39 12.52 -18.21 21.62
CA THR A 39 12.89 -17.17 20.64
C THR A 39 11.65 -16.43 20.11
N LYS A 40 10.59 -17.16 19.73
CA LYS A 40 9.32 -16.55 19.27
C LYS A 40 8.70 -15.66 20.36
N LYS A 41 8.67 -16.13 21.61
CA LYS A 41 8.17 -15.36 22.76
C LYS A 41 8.98 -14.10 23.02
N LYS A 42 10.31 -14.18 22.96
CA LYS A 42 11.18 -13.03 23.12
C LYS A 42 10.94 -12.00 22.02
N ASN A 43 10.89 -12.43 20.76
CA ASN A 43 10.63 -11.53 19.63
C ASN A 43 9.27 -10.84 19.76
N LEU A 44 8.25 -11.56 20.23
CA LEU A 44 6.94 -10.99 20.52
C LEU A 44 7.02 -9.92 21.63
N GLN A 45 7.71 -10.21 22.73
CA GLN A 45 7.87 -9.26 23.82
C GLN A 45 8.64 -8.00 23.36
N ASP A 46 9.73 -8.17 22.61
CA ASP A 46 10.50 -7.06 22.05
C ASP A 46 9.65 -6.19 21.10
N ALA A 47 8.79 -6.81 20.29
CA ALA A 47 7.87 -6.09 19.41
C ALA A 47 6.81 -5.31 20.20
N ILE A 48 6.24 -5.93 21.24
CA ILE A 48 5.33 -5.25 22.16
C ILE A 48 6.04 -4.04 22.78
N ASP A 49 7.24 -4.21 23.31
CA ASP A 49 7.99 -3.14 24.00
C ASP A 49 8.38 -1.96 23.10
N ARG A 50 8.54 -2.18 21.79
CA ARG A 50 8.80 -1.10 20.81
C ARG A 50 7.57 -0.29 20.42
N ASN A 51 6.36 -0.77 20.71
CA ASN A 51 5.13 -0.09 20.32
C ASN A 51 4.75 1.02 21.31
N GLU A 52 4.18 2.08 20.76
CA GLU A 52 3.61 3.19 21.52
C GLU A 52 2.50 2.70 22.48
N PRO A 53 2.30 3.34 23.64
CA PRO A 53 1.28 2.92 24.61
C PRO A 53 -0.16 2.90 24.07
N HIS A 54 -0.45 3.75 23.09
CA HIS A 54 -1.78 3.91 22.49
C HIS A 54 -2.03 3.07 21.24
N ASN A 55 -0.98 2.67 20.53
CA ASN A 55 -1.08 1.96 19.25
C ASN A 55 -0.09 0.80 19.22
N MET A 56 -0.61 -0.41 19.16
CA MET A 56 0.18 -1.63 19.13
C MET A 56 0.10 -2.28 17.75
N ASN A 57 1.21 -2.21 17.00
CA ASN A 57 1.35 -2.87 15.72
C ASN A 57 2.16 -4.17 15.82
N LEU A 58 1.47 -5.27 15.57
CA LEU A 58 1.98 -6.65 15.57
C LEU A 58 1.60 -7.37 14.28
N GLY A 59 1.39 -6.63 13.18
CA GLY A 59 1.16 -7.22 11.87
C GLY A 59 2.39 -7.98 11.36
N LYS A 60 2.17 -9.01 10.52
CA LYS A 60 3.22 -9.76 9.79
C LYS A 60 4.26 -10.46 10.67
N MET A 61 3.86 -10.79 11.89
CA MET A 61 4.72 -11.45 12.87
C MET A 61 4.63 -12.98 12.83
N GLN A 62 3.80 -13.53 11.92
CA GLN A 62 3.48 -14.96 11.87
C GLN A 62 2.90 -15.46 13.20
N LEU A 63 2.07 -14.62 13.82
CA LEU A 63 1.36 -14.96 15.05
C LEU A 63 0.29 -16.00 14.77
N GLU A 64 0.26 -17.02 15.60
CA GLU A 64 -0.77 -18.06 15.66
C GLU A 64 -1.61 -17.83 16.93
N ASN A 65 -2.72 -18.56 17.06
CA ASN A 65 -3.67 -18.39 18.17
C ASN A 65 -3.02 -18.48 19.56
N THR A 66 -2.00 -19.32 19.72
CA THR A 66 -1.30 -19.57 21.00
C THR A 66 -0.57 -18.35 21.57
N GLY A 67 -0.28 -17.33 20.76
CA GLY A 67 0.32 -16.07 21.20
C GLY A 67 -0.70 -14.98 21.57
N MET A 68 -1.98 -15.18 21.23
CA MET A 68 -2.99 -14.11 21.30
C MET A 68 -3.36 -13.73 22.73
N GLU A 69 -3.39 -14.70 23.65
CA GLU A 69 -3.60 -14.40 25.07
C GLU A 69 -2.55 -13.41 25.58
N THR A 70 -1.26 -13.65 25.30
CA THR A 70 -0.17 -12.76 25.74
C THR A 70 -0.24 -11.39 25.07
N VAL A 71 -0.49 -11.35 23.76
CA VAL A 71 -0.62 -10.09 23.00
C VAL A 71 -1.68 -9.19 23.63
N VAL A 72 -2.86 -9.75 23.83
CA VAL A 72 -4.01 -8.96 24.23
C VAL A 72 -3.94 -8.68 25.74
N GLU A 73 -3.40 -9.58 26.58
CA GLU A 73 -3.08 -9.27 27.98
C GLU A 73 -2.12 -8.08 28.12
N GLN A 74 -1.10 -8.00 27.27
CA GLN A 74 -0.17 -6.88 27.29
C GLN A 74 -0.82 -5.59 26.79
N ALA A 75 -1.70 -5.68 25.77
CA ALA A 75 -2.54 -4.55 25.34
C ALA A 75 -3.43 -4.04 26.49
N ILE A 76 -4.04 -4.94 27.28
CA ILE A 76 -4.81 -4.57 28.50
C ILE A 76 -3.91 -3.90 29.54
N LYS A 77 -2.76 -4.51 29.87
CA LYS A 77 -1.84 -4.01 30.91
C LYS A 77 -1.39 -2.58 30.63
N ARG A 78 -1.26 -2.23 29.35
CA ARG A 78 -0.87 -0.89 28.92
C ARG A 78 -1.93 0.19 29.17
N LYS A 79 -3.18 -0.16 29.54
CA LYS A 79 -4.33 0.73 29.92
C LYS A 79 -4.71 1.85 28.95
N GLN A 80 -3.88 2.11 27.95
CA GLN A 80 -3.94 3.22 27.02
C GLN A 80 -4.04 2.73 25.57
N CYS A 81 -3.91 1.42 25.34
CA CYS A 81 -3.95 0.82 24.01
C CYS A 81 -5.37 0.97 23.44
N SER A 82 -5.52 1.86 22.47
CA SER A 82 -6.78 2.15 21.77
C SER A 82 -6.81 1.53 20.37
N SER A 83 -5.65 1.18 19.82
CA SER A 83 -5.49 0.55 18.51
C SER A 83 -4.61 -0.70 18.58
N LEU A 84 -5.07 -1.79 17.98
CA LEU A 84 -4.36 -3.06 17.86
C LEU A 84 -4.35 -3.51 16.40
N ILE A 85 -3.15 -3.62 15.83
CA ILE A 85 -2.93 -4.03 14.45
C ILE A 85 -2.33 -5.43 14.44
N LEU A 86 -3.07 -6.38 13.87
CA LEU A 86 -2.74 -7.80 13.80
C LEU A 86 -2.76 -8.31 12.36
N GLU A 87 -2.66 -7.41 11.39
CA GLU A 87 -2.80 -7.72 9.97
C GLU A 87 -1.75 -8.73 9.48
N ASP A 88 -2.16 -9.59 8.54
CA ASP A 88 -1.32 -10.59 7.88
C ASP A 88 -0.57 -11.52 8.85
N ASN A 89 -1.30 -12.08 9.82
CA ASN A 89 -0.84 -13.16 10.69
C ASN A 89 -1.58 -14.48 10.35
N MET A 90 -1.46 -15.48 11.21
CA MET A 90 -2.12 -16.77 11.09
C MET A 90 -3.22 -16.94 12.16
N ILE A 91 -3.94 -15.86 12.45
CA ILE A 91 -5.00 -15.82 13.48
C ILE A 91 -6.28 -16.43 12.88
N THR A 92 -6.86 -17.41 13.56
CA THR A 92 -8.16 -18.01 13.19
C THR A 92 -9.26 -17.56 14.14
N ALA A 93 -10.49 -18.09 13.98
CA ALA A 93 -11.59 -17.89 14.92
C ALA A 93 -11.20 -18.16 16.39
N ASP A 94 -10.36 -19.16 16.68
CA ASP A 94 -9.88 -19.42 18.05
C ASP A 94 -9.06 -18.24 18.60
N GLY A 95 -8.24 -17.61 17.76
CA GLY A 95 -7.50 -16.41 18.12
C GLY A 95 -8.42 -15.21 18.38
N ILE A 96 -9.50 -15.09 17.61
CA ILE A 96 -10.55 -14.08 17.83
C ILE A 96 -11.27 -14.30 19.17
N ALA A 97 -11.52 -15.55 19.57
CA ALA A 97 -12.16 -15.85 20.85
C ALA A 97 -11.39 -15.23 22.05
N PHE A 98 -10.06 -15.27 22.02
CA PHE A 98 -9.23 -14.61 23.03
C PHE A 98 -9.39 -13.07 23.02
N ILE A 99 -9.43 -12.46 21.83
CA ILE A 99 -9.63 -11.01 21.69
C ILE A 99 -11.01 -10.61 22.24
N VAL A 100 -12.05 -11.38 21.89
CA VAL A 100 -13.43 -11.14 22.32
C VAL A 100 -13.59 -11.27 23.83
N ASP A 101 -13.05 -12.33 24.45
CA ASP A 101 -13.07 -12.50 25.91
C ASP A 101 -12.46 -11.29 26.63
N ILE A 102 -11.36 -10.77 26.09
CA ILE A 102 -10.67 -9.63 26.69
C ILE A 102 -11.44 -8.31 26.50
N LEU A 103 -12.06 -8.09 25.34
CA LEU A 103 -12.97 -6.95 25.14
C LEU A 103 -14.19 -7.03 26.08
N ARG A 104 -14.70 -8.24 26.34
CA ARG A 104 -15.72 -8.48 27.38
C ARG A 104 -15.21 -8.11 28.77
N ARG A 105 -13.92 -8.28 29.06
CA ARG A 105 -13.28 -7.92 30.34
C ARG A 105 -12.88 -6.44 30.45
N GLY A 106 -13.17 -5.60 29.45
CA GLY A 106 -13.08 -4.14 29.54
C GLY A 106 -11.76 -3.54 29.07
N ALA A 107 -11.11 -4.16 28.08
CA ALA A 107 -9.96 -3.54 27.40
C ALA A 107 -10.34 -2.18 26.77
N SER A 108 -9.41 -1.22 26.76
CA SER A 108 -9.58 0.13 26.20
C SER A 108 -9.55 0.19 24.66
N LEU A 109 -9.49 -0.97 24.01
CA LEU A 109 -9.31 -1.10 22.57
C LEU A 109 -10.55 -0.63 21.82
N LYS A 110 -10.36 0.25 20.82
CA LYS A 110 -11.45 0.80 19.98
C LYS A 110 -11.24 0.54 18.49
N LEU A 111 -9.99 0.38 18.06
CA LEU A 111 -9.63 0.11 16.67
C LEU A 111 -8.95 -1.26 16.58
N LEU A 112 -9.52 -2.16 15.78
CA LEU A 112 -9.01 -3.53 15.64
C LEU A 112 -8.77 -3.85 14.16
N ARG A 113 -7.51 -4.04 13.78
CA ARG A 113 -7.13 -4.42 12.42
C ARG A 113 -6.72 -5.89 12.34
N LEU A 114 -7.47 -6.65 11.56
CA LEU A 114 -7.39 -8.11 11.44
C LEU A 114 -7.21 -8.57 9.98
N SER A 115 -7.08 -7.64 9.03
CA SER A 115 -6.97 -7.94 7.61
C SER A 115 -5.89 -8.97 7.29
N GLY A 116 -6.13 -9.85 6.31
CA GLY A 116 -5.15 -10.85 5.87
C GLY A 116 -4.97 -12.07 6.79
N ASN A 117 -5.85 -12.26 7.78
CA ASN A 117 -5.85 -13.43 8.67
C ASN A 117 -6.91 -14.48 8.27
N PRO A 118 -6.66 -15.79 8.43
CA PRO A 118 -7.61 -16.86 8.11
C PRO A 118 -8.73 -17.00 9.17
N ILE A 119 -9.56 -15.97 9.36
CA ILE A 119 -10.55 -15.89 10.44
C ILE A 119 -11.83 -16.67 10.10
N GLY A 120 -12.38 -16.48 8.91
CA GLY A 120 -13.61 -17.10 8.44
C GLY A 120 -14.88 -16.61 9.15
N ASP A 121 -16.02 -17.21 8.77
CA ASP A 121 -17.34 -16.84 9.30
C ASP A 121 -17.47 -17.09 10.81
N ASP A 122 -16.83 -18.13 11.34
CA ASP A 122 -16.90 -18.45 12.78
C ASP A 122 -16.25 -17.36 13.64
N GLY A 123 -15.20 -16.70 13.14
CA GLY A 123 -14.62 -15.55 13.83
C GLY A 123 -15.45 -14.27 13.67
N ALA A 124 -16.12 -14.09 12.53
CA ALA A 124 -17.11 -13.02 12.37
C ALA A 124 -18.29 -13.19 13.32
N ASP A 125 -18.76 -14.42 13.55
CA ASP A 125 -19.81 -14.76 14.51
C ASP A 125 -19.43 -14.31 15.93
N LEU A 126 -18.21 -14.65 16.38
CA LEU A 126 -17.69 -14.23 17.68
C LEU A 126 -17.62 -12.70 17.84
N ILE A 127 -17.26 -11.98 16.78
CA ILE A 127 -17.24 -10.50 16.80
C ILE A 127 -18.67 -9.94 16.79
N ALA A 128 -19.58 -10.54 16.03
CA ALA A 128 -20.99 -10.16 16.00
C ALA A 128 -21.64 -10.34 17.38
N GLU A 129 -21.41 -11.47 18.05
CA GLU A 129 -21.84 -11.71 19.43
C GLU A 129 -21.31 -10.62 20.39
N LEU A 130 -20.02 -10.28 20.28
CA LEU A 130 -19.44 -9.20 21.08
C LEU A 130 -20.15 -7.86 20.83
N LEU A 131 -20.44 -7.51 19.58
CA LEU A 131 -21.09 -6.26 19.23
C LEU A 131 -22.57 -6.23 19.65
N HIS A 132 -23.25 -7.38 19.73
CA HIS A 132 -24.57 -7.47 20.34
C HIS A 132 -24.52 -7.25 21.85
N GLU A 133 -23.56 -7.87 22.55
CA GLU A 133 -23.40 -7.73 24.00
C GLU A 133 -22.88 -6.35 24.41
N LYS A 134 -21.96 -5.80 23.61
CA LYS A 134 -21.22 -4.56 23.83
C LYS A 134 -21.17 -3.75 22.53
N PRO A 135 -22.27 -3.06 22.19
CA PRO A 135 -22.37 -2.32 20.93
C PRO A 135 -21.40 -1.14 20.83
N ASP A 136 -20.84 -0.69 21.96
CA ASP A 136 -19.83 0.36 22.02
C ASP A 136 -18.38 -0.18 22.09
N ALA A 137 -18.17 -1.48 21.91
CA ALA A 137 -16.86 -2.12 22.05
C ALA A 137 -15.85 -1.55 21.06
N LEU A 138 -16.24 -1.37 19.80
CA LEU A 138 -15.36 -0.94 18.71
C LEU A 138 -15.91 0.29 17.97
N ILE A 139 -14.99 1.11 17.48
CA ILE A 139 -15.25 2.24 16.58
C ILE A 139 -14.76 1.89 15.16
N GLY A 140 -13.70 1.09 15.04
CA GLY A 140 -13.12 0.68 13.76
C GLY A 140 -12.74 -0.79 13.73
N LEU A 141 -13.15 -1.49 12.67
CA LEU A 141 -12.86 -2.90 12.44
C LEU A 141 -12.40 -3.13 11.00
N TRP A 142 -11.20 -3.68 10.82
CA TRP A 142 -10.68 -4.05 9.50
C TRP A 142 -10.57 -5.57 9.38
N MET A 143 -11.37 -6.13 8.48
CA MET A 143 -11.50 -7.56 8.19
C MET A 143 -11.39 -7.81 6.68
N SER A 144 -10.43 -7.12 6.04
CA SER A 144 -10.17 -7.31 4.61
C SER A 144 -9.45 -8.62 4.35
N ASN A 145 -9.86 -9.39 3.33
CA ASN A 145 -9.27 -10.69 2.97
C ASN A 145 -9.14 -11.66 4.18
N VAL A 146 -10.24 -11.86 4.92
CA VAL A 146 -10.25 -12.77 6.10
C VAL A 146 -11.07 -14.03 5.89
N ALA A 147 -11.34 -14.36 4.62
CA ALA A 147 -12.10 -15.52 4.19
C ALA A 147 -13.58 -15.53 4.59
N LEU A 148 -14.22 -14.35 4.72
CA LEU A 148 -15.67 -14.26 4.94
C LEU A 148 -16.45 -14.75 3.71
N THR A 149 -17.55 -15.44 3.97
CA THR A 149 -18.62 -15.71 3.01
C THR A 149 -19.79 -14.73 3.23
N ASN A 150 -20.88 -14.88 2.47
CA ASN A 150 -22.11 -14.12 2.69
C ASN A 150 -22.64 -14.25 4.13
N ARG A 151 -22.46 -15.41 4.77
CA ARG A 151 -22.87 -15.64 6.15
C ARG A 151 -22.12 -14.74 7.12
N GLY A 152 -20.79 -14.70 7.03
CA GLY A 152 -19.97 -13.86 7.91
C GLY A 152 -20.28 -12.37 7.75
N VAL A 153 -20.50 -11.92 6.51
CA VAL A 153 -20.94 -10.53 6.25
C VAL A 153 -22.30 -10.26 6.89
N GLN A 154 -23.28 -11.16 6.71
CA GLN A 154 -24.62 -11.01 7.27
C GLN A 154 -24.58 -10.89 8.81
N LEU A 155 -23.86 -11.77 9.50
CA LEU A 155 -23.73 -11.76 10.96
C LEU A 155 -23.20 -10.40 11.47
N LEU A 156 -22.18 -9.85 10.81
CA LEU A 156 -21.64 -8.54 11.17
C LEU A 156 -22.62 -7.41 10.90
N MET A 157 -23.38 -7.47 9.80
CA MET A 157 -24.40 -6.46 9.49
C MET A 157 -25.53 -6.45 10.52
N GLU A 158 -26.05 -7.63 10.88
CA GLU A 158 -27.10 -7.80 11.91
C GLU A 158 -26.63 -7.27 13.27
N ALA A 159 -25.38 -7.51 13.65
CA ALA A 159 -24.81 -6.95 14.88
C ALA A 159 -24.73 -5.42 14.87
N LEU A 160 -24.47 -4.83 13.70
CA LEU A 160 -24.37 -3.38 13.55
C LEU A 160 -25.73 -2.67 13.50
N GLU A 161 -26.83 -3.38 13.34
CA GLU A 161 -28.19 -2.81 13.49
C GLU A 161 -28.49 -2.37 14.93
N HIS A 162 -27.67 -2.79 15.90
CA HIS A 162 -27.87 -2.41 17.29
C HIS A 162 -27.86 -0.87 17.46
N PRO A 163 -28.89 -0.25 18.09
CA PRO A 163 -29.08 1.21 18.11
C PRO A 163 -27.97 1.98 18.84
N HIS A 164 -27.24 1.29 19.70
CA HIS A 164 -26.11 1.85 20.45
C HIS A 164 -24.75 1.56 19.82
N SER A 165 -24.71 0.99 18.61
CA SER A 165 -23.46 0.74 17.89
C SER A 165 -22.63 2.03 17.82
N THR A 166 -21.32 1.91 18.08
CA THR A 166 -20.35 3.01 17.89
C THR A 166 -19.47 2.81 16.67
N MET A 167 -19.74 1.79 15.85
CA MET A 167 -18.94 1.52 14.66
C MET A 167 -19.03 2.69 13.68
N GLU A 168 -17.89 3.26 13.34
CA GLU A 168 -17.73 4.32 12.33
C GLU A 168 -17.05 3.74 11.09
N ILE A 169 -16.06 2.87 11.27
CA ILE A 169 -15.24 2.29 10.21
C ILE A 169 -15.37 0.77 10.18
N LEU A 170 -15.77 0.21 9.04
CA LEU A 170 -15.78 -1.22 8.80
C LEU A 170 -15.16 -1.52 7.43
N ASP A 171 -14.13 -2.36 7.40
CA ASP A 171 -13.51 -2.82 6.16
C ASP A 171 -13.71 -4.32 5.96
N LEU A 172 -14.53 -4.68 4.98
CA LEU A 172 -14.80 -6.04 4.53
C LEU A 172 -14.23 -6.30 3.11
N SER A 173 -13.36 -5.43 2.59
CA SER A 173 -12.79 -5.60 1.25
C SER A 173 -12.10 -6.97 1.05
N ASP A 174 -11.87 -7.35 -0.20
CA ASP A 174 -11.09 -8.55 -0.55
C ASP A 174 -11.57 -9.91 0.00
N ASN A 175 -12.76 -10.00 0.60
CA ASN A 175 -13.39 -11.26 0.98
C ASN A 175 -14.03 -11.94 -0.24
N LYS A 176 -13.19 -12.65 -1.02
CA LYS A 176 -13.57 -13.25 -2.31
C LYS A 176 -14.70 -14.29 -2.25
N ASN A 177 -14.98 -14.84 -1.07
CA ASN A 177 -16.04 -15.83 -0.88
C ASN A 177 -17.40 -15.19 -0.57
N ALA A 178 -17.43 -13.89 -0.25
CA ALA A 178 -18.64 -13.11 -0.16
C ALA A 178 -19.00 -12.55 -1.55
N THR A 179 -20.29 -12.54 -1.85
CA THR A 179 -20.85 -12.18 -3.16
C THR A 179 -21.93 -11.12 -3.01
N ASP A 180 -22.53 -10.75 -4.14
CA ASP A 180 -23.67 -9.84 -4.27
C ASP A 180 -24.92 -10.22 -3.45
N GLU A 181 -24.99 -11.42 -2.85
CA GLU A 181 -26.10 -11.84 -1.99
C GLU A 181 -26.07 -11.12 -0.63
N SER A 182 -24.90 -10.68 -0.16
CA SER A 182 -24.76 -9.95 1.11
C SER A 182 -25.23 -8.49 1.07
N VAL A 183 -25.65 -8.00 -0.10
CA VAL A 183 -26.07 -6.60 -0.33
C VAL A 183 -27.30 -6.23 0.48
N ASP A 184 -28.26 -7.15 0.58
CA ASP A 184 -29.54 -6.85 1.21
C ASP A 184 -29.34 -6.63 2.71
N SER A 185 -28.51 -7.44 3.37
CA SER A 185 -28.12 -7.25 4.78
C SER A 185 -27.34 -5.94 4.98
N ILE A 186 -26.47 -5.56 4.04
CA ILE A 186 -25.78 -4.26 4.10
C ILE A 186 -26.79 -3.10 3.99
N LEU A 187 -27.78 -3.22 3.09
CA LEU A 187 -28.83 -2.23 2.90
C LEU A 187 -29.71 -2.08 4.14
N GLU A 188 -30.17 -3.20 4.71
CA GLU A 188 -30.98 -3.26 5.93
C GLU A 188 -30.26 -2.60 7.10
N MET A 189 -28.97 -2.93 7.29
CA MET A 189 -28.13 -2.31 8.30
C MET A 189 -28.06 -0.77 8.15
N PHE A 190 -27.88 -0.24 6.93
CA PHE A 190 -27.87 1.22 6.72
C PHE A 190 -29.22 1.91 6.95
N MET A 191 -30.33 1.18 6.85
CA MET A 191 -31.64 1.74 7.22
C MET A 191 -31.68 2.08 8.71
N VAL A 192 -30.98 1.30 9.54
CA VAL A 192 -31.01 1.40 11.01
C VAL A 192 -29.79 2.15 11.56
N ASN A 193 -28.57 1.75 11.21
CA ASN A 193 -27.33 2.33 11.71
C ASN A 193 -27.00 3.64 10.99
N LYS A 194 -26.90 4.74 11.76
CA LYS A 194 -26.57 6.08 11.24
C LYS A 194 -25.16 6.55 11.56
N LYS A 195 -24.37 5.76 12.30
CA LYS A 195 -23.01 6.12 12.73
C LYS A 195 -21.93 5.53 11.82
N LEU A 196 -22.16 4.36 11.24
CA LEU A 196 -21.24 3.79 10.26
C LEU A 196 -21.13 4.74 9.07
N ASN A 197 -19.97 5.37 8.91
CA ASN A 197 -19.71 6.39 7.90
C ASN A 197 -18.67 5.93 6.85
N ASN A 198 -17.96 4.85 7.14
CA ASN A 198 -16.93 4.29 6.27
C ASN A 198 -17.06 2.77 6.21
N LEU A 199 -17.85 2.27 5.25
CA LEU A 199 -17.91 0.85 4.92
C LEU A 199 -17.14 0.58 3.63
N ARG A 200 -16.07 -0.20 3.73
CA ARG A 200 -15.33 -0.71 2.57
C ARG A 200 -15.74 -2.15 2.29
N TYR A 201 -16.05 -2.45 1.04
CA TYR A 201 -16.46 -3.79 0.63
C TYR A 201 -15.93 -4.17 -0.76
N GLY A 202 -14.98 -3.40 -1.32
CA GLY A 202 -14.75 -3.16 -2.76
C GLY A 202 -14.82 -4.35 -3.74
N ASN A 203 -14.54 -5.58 -3.30
CA ASN A 203 -14.58 -6.80 -4.11
C ASN A 203 -15.79 -7.72 -3.87
N ILE A 204 -16.62 -7.45 -2.87
CA ILE A 204 -17.83 -8.25 -2.55
C ILE A 204 -18.97 -7.94 -3.53
N LEU A 205 -19.11 -6.69 -3.97
CA LEU A 205 -20.27 -6.22 -4.75
C LEU A 205 -19.95 -5.95 -6.21
N SER A 206 -20.86 -6.29 -7.12
CA SER A 206 -20.80 -5.92 -8.54
C SER A 206 -20.93 -4.41 -8.74
N GLU A 207 -20.23 -3.90 -9.76
CA GLU A 207 -20.17 -2.47 -10.10
C GLU A 207 -21.54 -1.80 -10.19
N LYS A 208 -22.52 -2.49 -10.79
CA LYS A 208 -23.90 -2.02 -10.89
C LYS A 208 -24.54 -1.79 -9.51
N LYS A 209 -24.40 -2.74 -8.58
CA LYS A 209 -24.96 -2.61 -7.23
C LYS A 209 -24.21 -1.56 -6.40
N ARG A 210 -22.89 -1.41 -6.61
CA ARG A 210 -22.11 -0.32 -5.99
C ARG A 210 -22.63 1.05 -6.39
N ASN A 211 -22.94 1.24 -7.67
CA ASN A 211 -23.46 2.50 -8.17
C ASN A 211 -24.87 2.78 -7.63
N ASN A 212 -25.73 1.77 -7.54
CA ASN A 212 -27.05 1.92 -6.91
C ASN A 212 -26.95 2.31 -5.42
N LEU A 213 -26.02 1.70 -4.67
CA LEU A 213 -25.76 2.03 -3.27
C LEU A 213 -25.23 3.46 -3.11
N LYS A 214 -24.31 3.88 -4.00
CA LYS A 214 -23.81 5.26 -4.10
C LYS A 214 -24.95 6.26 -4.30
N GLU A 215 -25.88 5.96 -5.21
CA GLU A 215 -27.04 6.83 -5.49
C GLU A 215 -28.03 6.91 -4.32
N LEU A 216 -28.28 5.78 -3.62
CA LEU A 216 -29.24 5.73 -2.51
C LEU A 216 -28.74 6.42 -1.23
N TYR A 217 -27.43 6.39 -0.94
CA TYR A 217 -26.88 6.81 0.36
C TYR A 217 -25.80 7.91 0.26
N GLY A 218 -25.74 8.60 -0.89
CA GLY A 218 -24.80 9.67 -1.23
C GLY A 218 -24.10 10.34 -0.03
N GLY A 219 -22.79 10.07 0.10
CA GLY A 219 -21.89 10.73 1.05
C GLY A 219 -21.76 10.09 2.45
N LYS A 220 -22.63 9.16 2.86
CA LYS A 220 -22.50 8.46 4.16
C LYS A 220 -21.67 7.18 4.14
N VAL A 221 -21.29 6.72 2.95
CA VAL A 221 -20.51 5.50 2.76
C VAL A 221 -19.43 5.82 1.74
N THR A 222 -18.17 5.76 2.15
CA THR A 222 -17.07 5.90 1.23
C THR A 222 -16.82 4.56 0.54
N PHE A 223 -17.27 4.47 -0.71
CA PHE A 223 -17.09 3.31 -1.57
C PHE A 223 -15.69 3.36 -2.17
N LEU A 224 -14.71 2.96 -1.37
CA LEU A 224 -13.31 3.14 -1.73
C LEU A 224 -12.88 2.06 -2.73
N ALA A 225 -12.84 2.47 -4.00
CA ALA A 225 -12.12 1.80 -5.07
C ALA A 225 -10.68 2.33 -5.14
N PHE A 226 -9.99 2.36 -3.99
CA PHE A 226 -8.54 2.53 -4.02
C PHE A 226 -7.92 1.19 -4.34
N SER A 227 -6.84 1.25 -5.09
CA SER A 227 -6.06 0.12 -5.55
C SER A 227 -5.42 -0.57 -4.34
N ASP A 228 -6.21 -1.37 -3.65
CA ASP A 228 -5.76 -2.28 -2.60
C ASP A 228 -5.03 -3.43 -3.29
N ILE A 229 -3.90 -3.11 -3.91
CA ILE A 229 -3.09 -4.07 -4.62
C ILE A 229 -2.37 -4.85 -3.54
N HIS A 230 -2.96 -5.95 -3.13
CA HIS A 230 -2.33 -6.93 -2.27
C HIS A 230 -1.38 -7.77 -3.10
N ILE A 231 -0.07 -7.51 -2.96
CA ILE A 231 0.97 -8.28 -3.61
C ILE A 231 1.59 -9.20 -2.55
N PRO A 232 1.46 -10.53 -2.67
CA PRO A 232 2.06 -11.45 -1.71
C PRO A 232 3.56 -11.21 -1.55
N VAL A 233 4.08 -11.31 -0.32
CA VAL A 233 5.51 -11.05 -0.03
C VAL A 233 6.45 -11.94 -0.85
N ASN A 234 6.02 -13.16 -1.16
CA ASN A 234 6.75 -14.12 -2.00
C ASN A 234 6.44 -14.00 -3.50
N ALA A 235 5.64 -13.01 -3.92
CA ALA A 235 5.34 -12.77 -5.33
C ALA A 235 6.63 -12.61 -6.13
N THR A 236 6.62 -13.17 -7.33
CA THR A 236 7.68 -12.99 -8.32
C THR A 236 7.03 -12.72 -9.66
N TRP A 237 7.74 -12.04 -10.56
CA TRP A 237 7.23 -11.68 -11.88
C TRP A 237 7.96 -12.47 -12.95
N LYS A 238 7.27 -12.78 -14.04
CA LYS A 238 7.92 -13.34 -15.22
C LYS A 238 8.90 -12.30 -15.75
N GLN A 239 10.11 -12.72 -16.10
CA GLN A 239 11.20 -11.85 -16.51
C GLN A 239 11.18 -11.56 -18.02
N ASN A 240 10.04 -11.76 -18.69
CA ASN A 240 9.82 -11.45 -20.10
C ASN A 240 8.79 -10.33 -20.23
N GLY A 241 9.24 -9.11 -19.95
CA GLY A 241 8.45 -7.89 -20.09
C GLY A 241 7.90 -7.76 -21.50
N VAL A 242 6.64 -7.32 -21.57
CA VAL A 242 5.93 -7.07 -22.84
C VAL A 242 5.74 -5.57 -22.96
N THR A 243 6.19 -4.97 -24.06
CA THR A 243 5.87 -3.58 -24.37
C THR A 243 4.37 -3.44 -24.57
N ILE A 244 3.72 -2.58 -23.78
CA ILE A 244 2.27 -2.33 -23.86
C ILE A 244 1.92 -0.94 -24.42
N ALA A 245 2.90 -0.03 -24.47
CA ALA A 245 2.77 1.29 -25.05
C ALA A 245 4.13 1.78 -25.54
N GLY A 246 4.14 2.54 -26.65
CA GLY A 246 5.38 2.99 -27.29
C GLY A 246 6.20 1.85 -27.89
N GLY A 247 7.53 1.98 -27.91
CA GLY A 247 8.45 0.97 -28.44
C GLY A 247 8.58 0.92 -29.97
N HIS A 248 8.03 1.91 -30.67
CA HIS A 248 8.13 2.10 -32.12
C HIS A 248 9.00 3.31 -32.49
N GLY A 249 10.07 3.53 -31.73
CA GLY A 249 10.91 4.74 -31.78
C GLY A 249 10.34 5.90 -30.95
N ASN A 250 11.11 6.98 -30.85
CA ASN A 250 10.63 8.25 -30.31
C ASN A 250 9.86 9.05 -31.35
N GLY A 251 8.78 9.69 -30.92
CA GLY A 251 7.99 10.58 -31.77
C GLY A 251 6.61 10.82 -31.17
N ASP A 252 5.77 11.53 -31.92
CA ASP A 252 4.42 11.96 -31.53
C ASP A 252 3.31 11.17 -32.24
N ALA A 253 3.64 10.12 -32.98
CA ALA A 253 2.61 9.21 -33.52
C ALA A 253 1.82 8.53 -32.38
N THR A 254 0.64 8.01 -32.70
CA THR A 254 -0.25 7.35 -31.73
C THR A 254 0.31 6.07 -31.15
N ASN A 255 1.27 5.44 -31.83
CA ASN A 255 1.98 4.24 -31.37
C ASN A 255 3.37 4.55 -30.78
N GLN A 256 3.73 5.83 -30.67
CA GLN A 256 5.03 6.28 -30.16
C GLN A 256 4.84 7.03 -28.84
N LEU A 257 5.89 7.01 -28.04
CA LEU A 257 6.07 7.84 -26.86
C LEU A 257 7.41 8.56 -27.03
N TYR A 258 7.60 9.66 -26.31
CA TYR A 258 8.91 10.27 -26.19
C TYR A 258 9.18 10.55 -24.71
N ARG A 259 10.02 9.70 -24.12
CA ARG A 259 10.45 9.82 -22.72
C ARG A 259 9.26 9.93 -21.75
N PRO A 260 8.45 8.86 -21.65
CA PRO A 260 7.23 8.87 -20.84
C PRO A 260 7.56 8.99 -19.34
N PHE A 261 6.87 9.90 -18.66
CA PHE A 261 6.99 10.14 -17.22
C PHE A 261 6.02 9.28 -16.40
N GLY A 262 5.22 9.89 -15.52
CA GLY A 262 4.26 9.19 -14.67
C GLY A 262 3.25 8.39 -15.47
N LEU A 263 2.88 7.23 -14.93
CA LEU A 263 1.85 6.37 -15.47
C LEU A 263 0.88 5.94 -14.38
N PHE A 264 -0.38 5.74 -14.74
CA PHE A 264 -1.43 5.19 -13.89
C PHE A 264 -2.10 4.02 -14.60
N VAL A 265 -2.44 2.97 -13.85
CA VAL A 265 -3.14 1.79 -14.38
C VAL A 265 -4.50 1.69 -13.71
N ASP A 266 -5.57 1.74 -14.51
CA ASP A 266 -6.96 1.66 -14.06
C ASP A 266 -7.41 0.21 -13.83
N ASP A 267 -8.58 -0.01 -13.22
CA ASP A 267 -9.05 -1.34 -12.80
C ASP A 267 -9.30 -2.30 -13.97
N ASP A 268 -9.58 -1.75 -15.15
CA ASP A 268 -9.75 -2.47 -16.41
C ASP A 268 -8.43 -2.72 -17.15
N GLN A 269 -7.29 -2.39 -16.52
CA GLN A 269 -5.93 -2.40 -17.07
C GLN A 269 -5.71 -1.38 -18.21
N THR A 270 -6.54 -0.34 -18.31
CA THR A 270 -6.23 0.84 -19.11
C THR A 270 -5.04 1.58 -18.51
N VAL A 271 -4.04 1.89 -19.33
CA VAL A 271 -2.82 2.58 -18.92
C VAL A 271 -2.88 4.02 -19.42
N VAL A 272 -2.78 4.97 -18.50
CA VAL A 272 -2.69 6.40 -18.81
C VAL A 272 -1.27 6.88 -18.52
N ILE A 273 -0.66 7.59 -19.46
CA ILE A 273 0.77 7.90 -19.47
C ILE A 273 0.98 9.38 -19.74
N ALA A 274 1.79 10.04 -18.92
CA ALA A 274 2.29 11.38 -19.20
C ALA A 274 3.42 11.31 -20.24
N ASP A 275 3.10 11.55 -21.50
CA ASP A 275 4.06 11.62 -22.61
C ASP A 275 4.63 13.04 -22.69
N GLY A 276 5.40 13.40 -21.66
CA GLY A 276 5.72 14.78 -21.31
C GLY A 276 6.40 15.55 -22.44
N TRP A 277 7.36 14.94 -23.13
CA TRP A 277 8.08 15.61 -24.22
C TRP A 277 7.25 15.83 -25.49
N ASN A 278 6.09 15.18 -25.58
CA ASN A 278 5.07 15.44 -26.61
C ASN A 278 3.90 16.29 -26.08
N HIS A 279 4.02 16.85 -24.87
CA HIS A 279 3.06 17.78 -24.28
C HIS A 279 1.62 17.21 -24.26
N ARG A 280 1.49 15.93 -23.91
CA ARG A 280 0.22 15.21 -23.98
C ARG A 280 0.12 14.11 -22.92
N ILE A 281 -1.12 13.70 -22.67
CA ILE A 281 -1.45 12.47 -21.94
C ILE A 281 -2.02 11.48 -22.93
N MET A 282 -1.48 10.26 -22.89
CA MET A 282 -1.89 9.16 -23.75
C MET A 282 -2.59 8.07 -22.95
N GLN A 283 -3.50 7.36 -23.58
CA GLN A 283 -4.22 6.22 -23.01
C GLN A 283 -4.10 4.99 -23.93
N TRP A 284 -3.73 3.85 -23.35
CA TRP A 284 -3.78 2.54 -24.00
C TRP A 284 -4.75 1.62 -23.28
N LYS A 285 -5.66 0.99 -24.03
CA LYS A 285 -6.59 0.01 -23.47
C LYS A 285 -5.91 -1.34 -23.31
N ASN A 286 -6.40 -2.13 -22.36
CA ASN A 286 -5.88 -3.47 -22.14
C ASN A 286 -5.92 -4.32 -23.42
N GLY A 287 -4.78 -4.92 -23.76
CA GLY A 287 -4.63 -5.81 -24.92
C GLY A 287 -4.43 -5.09 -26.27
N ASP A 288 -4.65 -3.78 -26.36
CA ASP A 288 -4.27 -3.00 -27.54
C ASP A 288 -2.88 -2.43 -27.32
N THR A 289 -1.91 -2.91 -28.09
CA THR A 289 -0.54 -2.40 -28.10
C THR A 289 -0.22 -1.65 -29.38
N THR A 290 -1.20 -1.49 -30.28
CA THR A 290 -0.95 -0.98 -31.63
C THR A 290 -0.97 0.53 -31.65
N ASN A 291 -2.01 1.16 -31.07
CA ASN A 291 -2.16 2.61 -31.04
C ASN A 291 -2.77 3.06 -29.72
N GLY A 292 -2.23 4.14 -29.16
CA GLY A 292 -2.82 4.87 -28.05
C GLY A 292 -3.74 5.98 -28.52
N GLN A 293 -4.49 6.51 -27.57
CA GLN A 293 -5.37 7.66 -27.77
C GLN A 293 -4.83 8.86 -26.98
N VAL A 294 -4.74 10.02 -27.62
CA VAL A 294 -4.52 11.29 -26.92
C VAL A 294 -5.78 11.61 -26.11
N VAL A 295 -5.66 11.70 -24.80
CA VAL A 295 -6.77 12.03 -23.88
C VAL A 295 -6.65 13.40 -23.24
N ALA A 296 -5.45 14.00 -23.26
CA ALA A 296 -5.23 15.40 -22.93
C ALA A 296 -4.01 15.96 -23.69
N GLY A 297 -3.98 17.26 -23.96
CA GLY A 297 -2.92 17.93 -24.72
C GLY A 297 -2.86 17.51 -26.20
N GLY A 298 -1.64 17.40 -26.74
CA GLY A 298 -1.39 16.89 -28.10
C GLY A 298 -1.64 17.89 -29.23
N LYS A 299 -1.76 19.19 -28.92
CA LYS A 299 -1.87 20.29 -29.91
C LYS A 299 -0.65 21.21 -29.86
N GLY A 300 0.52 20.65 -29.53
CA GLY A 300 1.74 21.39 -29.25
C GLY A 300 1.79 21.92 -27.81
N GLU A 301 2.94 22.49 -27.46
CA GLU A 301 3.15 23.14 -26.17
C GLU A 301 2.28 24.40 -26.02
N GLY A 302 1.84 24.68 -24.79
CA GLY A 302 1.14 25.91 -24.47
C GLY A 302 0.60 25.93 -23.04
N ASN A 303 0.05 27.07 -22.65
CA ASN A 303 -0.47 27.32 -21.30
C ASN A 303 -2.00 27.53 -21.26
N GLY A 304 -2.69 27.43 -22.40
CA GLY A 304 -4.15 27.43 -22.42
C GLY A 304 -4.74 26.28 -21.60
N LEU A 305 -6.01 26.39 -21.25
CA LEU A 305 -6.71 25.38 -20.41
C LEU A 305 -6.65 23.97 -21.02
N HIS A 306 -6.68 23.88 -22.35
CA HIS A 306 -6.60 22.61 -23.10
C HIS A 306 -5.23 22.40 -23.78
N GLN A 307 -4.18 23.01 -23.24
CA GLN A 307 -2.79 22.79 -23.64
C GLN A 307 -1.97 22.34 -22.43
N LEU A 308 -0.93 21.58 -22.68
CA LEU A 308 0.01 21.12 -21.65
C LEU A 308 1.42 21.56 -22.02
N ASN A 309 2.30 21.64 -21.04
CA ASN A 309 3.71 21.87 -21.21
C ASN A 309 4.54 20.97 -20.29
N LEU A 310 5.10 19.91 -20.88
CA LEU A 310 5.89 18.90 -20.20
C LEU A 310 5.18 18.31 -18.96
N PRO A 311 4.01 17.66 -19.14
CA PRO A 311 3.35 17.00 -18.03
C PRO A 311 4.21 15.85 -17.50
N THR A 312 4.41 15.80 -16.18
CA THR A 312 5.30 14.83 -15.53
C THR A 312 4.55 13.72 -14.80
N ASN A 313 3.28 13.92 -14.46
CA ASN A 313 2.48 12.92 -13.75
C ASN A 313 0.99 13.06 -14.09
N VAL A 314 0.28 11.94 -14.00
CA VAL A 314 -1.16 11.84 -14.24
C VAL A 314 -1.77 10.79 -13.32
N LEU A 315 -2.90 11.15 -12.71
CA LEU A 315 -3.76 10.26 -11.93
C LEU A 315 -5.17 10.24 -12.51
N ILE A 316 -5.94 9.22 -12.16
CA ILE A 316 -7.38 9.15 -12.44
C ILE A 316 -8.15 9.40 -11.14
N ASP A 317 -8.94 10.47 -11.10
CA ASP A 317 -9.97 10.66 -10.08
C ASP A 317 -11.22 9.90 -10.55
N LYS A 318 -11.45 8.72 -9.98
CA LYS A 318 -12.58 7.85 -10.33
C LYS A 318 -13.93 8.42 -9.90
N GLU A 319 -13.96 9.26 -8.87
CA GLU A 319 -15.22 9.83 -8.36
C GLU A 319 -15.76 10.90 -9.31
N THR A 320 -14.87 11.67 -9.94
CA THR A 320 -15.25 12.67 -10.95
C THR A 320 -15.04 12.22 -12.39
N ASP A 321 -14.48 11.03 -12.59
CA ASP A 321 -14.06 10.51 -13.89
C ASP A 321 -13.23 11.51 -14.70
N SER A 322 -12.14 11.96 -14.07
CA SER A 322 -11.26 13.00 -14.61
C SER A 322 -9.79 12.62 -14.44
N LEU A 323 -8.95 13.17 -15.31
CA LEU A 323 -7.50 13.14 -15.17
C LEU A 323 -7.05 14.28 -14.27
N ILE A 324 -6.18 13.99 -13.31
CA ILE A 324 -5.43 15.01 -12.55
C ILE A 324 -4.01 15.00 -13.06
N ILE A 325 -3.56 16.12 -13.63
CA ILE A 325 -2.31 16.18 -14.40
C ILE A 325 -1.40 17.21 -13.77
N CYS A 326 -0.17 16.82 -13.49
CA CYS A 326 0.89 17.76 -13.14
C CYS A 326 1.50 18.30 -14.44
N ASP A 327 1.30 19.60 -14.66
CA ASP A 327 1.71 20.32 -15.86
C ASP A 327 2.94 21.17 -15.54
N TRP A 328 4.09 20.49 -15.40
CA TRP A 328 5.27 21.00 -14.69
C TRP A 328 5.80 22.34 -15.22
N ARG A 329 5.99 22.50 -16.54
CA ARG A 329 6.55 23.75 -17.09
C ARG A 329 5.56 24.91 -17.00
N ASN A 330 4.27 24.62 -16.98
CA ASN A 330 3.23 25.63 -16.74
C ASN A 330 3.02 25.89 -15.24
N GLN A 331 3.71 25.17 -14.35
CA GLN A 331 3.66 25.33 -12.90
C GLN A 331 2.24 25.24 -12.33
N ARG A 332 1.49 24.22 -12.76
CA ARG A 332 0.11 24.03 -12.33
C ARG A 332 -0.27 22.55 -12.24
N VAL A 333 -1.31 22.28 -11.47
CA VAL A 333 -2.05 21.02 -11.53
C VAL A 333 -3.41 21.29 -12.15
N VAL A 334 -3.79 20.52 -13.17
CA VAL A 334 -5.05 20.67 -13.89
C VAL A 334 -5.92 19.43 -13.78
N ARG A 335 -7.23 19.62 -13.83
CA ARG A 335 -8.22 18.56 -13.97
C ARG A 335 -8.80 18.59 -15.37
N TRP A 336 -8.82 17.46 -16.05
CA TRP A 336 -9.41 17.32 -17.38
C TRP A 336 -10.41 16.16 -17.42
N SER A 337 -11.57 16.38 -18.03
CA SER A 337 -12.63 15.37 -18.10
C SER A 337 -12.23 14.18 -18.98
N ARG A 338 -12.41 12.93 -18.52
CA ARG A 338 -12.14 11.75 -19.36
C ARG A 338 -13.26 11.50 -20.38
N ARG A 339 -14.49 11.92 -20.05
CA ARG A 339 -15.67 11.84 -20.90
C ARG A 339 -16.35 13.20 -20.96
N SER A 340 -16.88 13.57 -22.14
CA SER A 340 -17.58 14.85 -22.30
C SER A 340 -18.78 14.92 -21.34
N GLY A 341 -18.89 16.01 -20.58
CA GLY A 341 -20.00 16.24 -19.64
C GLY A 341 -19.85 15.61 -18.26
N THR A 342 -18.74 14.94 -17.92
CA THR A 342 -18.53 14.41 -16.54
C THR A 342 -17.97 15.47 -15.59
N THR A 343 -16.99 16.26 -16.03
CA THR A 343 -16.47 17.44 -15.31
C THR A 343 -16.09 18.57 -16.26
N GLN A 344 -15.89 19.77 -15.71
CA GLN A 344 -15.28 20.88 -16.45
C GLN A 344 -13.77 20.84 -16.28
N ASP A 345 -13.04 21.05 -17.38
CA ASP A 345 -11.59 21.21 -17.34
C ASP A 345 -11.26 22.49 -16.55
N GLU A 346 -10.34 22.39 -15.59
CA GLU A 346 -10.00 23.50 -14.68
C GLU A 346 -8.55 23.42 -14.19
N ILE A 347 -8.05 24.56 -13.70
CA ILE A 347 -6.79 24.62 -12.95
C ILE A 347 -7.14 24.39 -11.49
N LEU A 348 -6.61 23.30 -10.91
CA LEU A 348 -6.84 22.97 -9.50
C LEU A 348 -5.88 23.72 -8.58
N ILE A 349 -4.62 23.82 -8.99
CA ILE A 349 -3.56 24.49 -8.24
C ILE A 349 -2.69 25.25 -9.23
N ASP A 350 -2.47 26.53 -9.00
CA ASP A 350 -1.62 27.40 -9.82
C ASP A 350 -0.34 27.80 -9.08
N ASN A 351 0.68 28.26 -9.81
CA ASN A 351 1.99 28.66 -9.27
C ASN A 351 2.70 27.58 -8.43
N ILE A 352 2.57 26.32 -8.84
CA ILE A 352 3.17 25.16 -8.18
C ILE A 352 4.10 24.41 -9.13
N ASN A 353 5.38 24.25 -8.75
CA ASN A 353 6.33 23.43 -9.50
C ASN A 353 6.13 21.95 -9.13
N CYS A 354 4.97 21.42 -9.47
CA CYS A 354 4.60 20.02 -9.21
C CYS A 354 5.54 19.08 -9.96
N HIS A 355 5.80 17.89 -9.42
CA HIS A 355 6.44 16.81 -10.19
C HIS A 355 5.72 15.49 -10.01
N GLY A 356 5.52 15.08 -8.77
CA GLY A 356 4.76 13.89 -8.38
C GLY A 356 3.39 14.25 -7.86
N LEU A 357 2.42 13.38 -8.12
CA LEU A 357 1.06 13.47 -7.59
C LEU A 357 0.68 12.17 -6.88
N ALA A 358 -0.07 12.27 -5.79
CA ALA A 358 -0.88 11.17 -5.26
C ALA A 358 -2.21 11.74 -4.74
N MET A 359 -3.22 10.89 -4.62
CA MET A 359 -4.50 11.27 -4.04
C MET A 359 -4.94 10.19 -3.06
N ASP A 360 -5.36 10.61 -1.87
CA ASP A 360 -5.87 9.69 -0.84
C ASP A 360 -7.38 9.46 -0.95
N GLU A 361 -7.91 8.62 -0.06
CA GLU A 361 -9.30 8.23 -0.07
C GLU A 361 -10.30 9.31 0.36
N GLN A 362 -9.81 10.35 1.03
CA GLN A 362 -10.57 11.55 1.37
C GLN A 362 -10.47 12.60 0.26
N ARG A 363 -9.84 12.26 -0.87
CA ARG A 363 -9.59 13.12 -2.04
C ARG A 363 -8.72 14.33 -1.72
N TYR A 364 -7.83 14.23 -0.73
CA TYR A 364 -6.72 15.16 -0.64
C TYR A 364 -5.72 14.87 -1.74
N LEU A 365 -5.30 15.93 -2.44
CA LEU A 365 -4.27 15.87 -3.45
C LEU A 365 -2.91 16.18 -2.82
N TYR A 366 -1.96 15.28 -2.99
CA TYR A 366 -0.58 15.44 -2.53
C TYR A 366 0.30 15.75 -3.72
N VAL A 367 1.10 16.79 -3.60
CA VAL A 367 1.96 17.30 -4.66
C VAL A 367 3.37 17.42 -4.16
N SER A 368 4.34 16.79 -4.84
CA SER A 368 5.75 17.10 -4.60
C SER A 368 6.10 18.40 -5.30
N VAL A 369 6.61 19.35 -4.53
CA VAL A 369 6.98 20.68 -5.03
C VAL A 369 8.49 20.70 -5.22
N TRP A 370 8.91 20.38 -6.45
CA TRP A 370 10.28 20.04 -6.78
C TRP A 370 11.29 21.13 -6.39
N ASN A 371 10.96 22.40 -6.62
CA ASN A 371 11.88 23.51 -6.38
C ASN A 371 11.92 24.00 -4.91
N LYS A 372 11.03 23.47 -4.06
CA LYS A 372 10.95 23.83 -2.64
C LYS A 372 11.36 22.69 -1.71
N ASP A 373 11.70 21.52 -2.27
CA ASP A 373 12.08 20.34 -1.50
C ASP A 373 11.04 20.02 -0.40
N GLU A 374 9.77 20.00 -0.81
CA GLU A 374 8.64 19.74 0.09
C GLU A 374 7.53 18.93 -0.61
N VAL A 375 6.67 18.30 0.18
CA VAL A 375 5.39 17.76 -0.26
C VAL A 375 4.27 18.49 0.44
N ARG A 376 3.25 18.89 -0.32
CA ARG A 376 2.06 19.57 0.19
C ARG A 376 0.80 18.76 -0.07
N ARG A 377 -0.10 18.75 0.92
CA ARG A 377 -1.45 18.18 0.85
C ARG A 377 -2.46 19.30 0.64
N TYR A 378 -3.34 19.15 -0.35
CA TYR A 378 -4.39 20.10 -0.69
C TYR A 378 -5.74 19.44 -0.55
N GLN A 379 -6.65 20.08 0.19
CA GLN A 379 -8.06 19.86 -0.03
C GLN A 379 -8.45 20.56 -1.32
N LEU A 380 -9.40 19.99 -2.08
CA LEU A 380 -9.85 20.60 -3.32
C LEU A 380 -10.40 22.02 -3.03
N GLY A 381 -9.79 23.05 -3.62
CA GLY A 381 -10.10 24.46 -3.37
C GLY A 381 -9.12 25.19 -2.42
N ASP A 382 -8.15 24.49 -1.83
CA ASP A 382 -7.08 25.11 -1.04
C ASP A 382 -6.13 25.92 -1.93
N GLU A 383 -5.80 27.15 -1.53
CA GLU A 383 -4.82 27.97 -2.26
C GLU A 383 -3.37 27.55 -1.98
N ASN A 384 -3.04 27.20 -0.72
CA ASN A 384 -1.65 27.07 -0.28
C ASN A 384 -1.24 25.64 0.10
N GLY A 385 -2.18 24.75 0.39
CA GLY A 385 -1.91 23.40 0.89
C GLY A 385 -1.18 23.37 2.24
N THR A 386 -1.20 22.20 2.88
CA THR A 386 -0.52 21.92 4.15
C THR A 386 0.80 21.21 3.89
N LEU A 387 1.90 21.66 4.51
CA LEU A 387 3.19 20.96 4.45
C LEU A 387 3.09 19.61 5.17
N VAL A 388 3.46 18.52 4.48
CA VAL A 388 3.38 17.15 5.03
C VAL A 388 4.69 16.37 4.99
N ALA A 389 5.68 16.82 4.20
CA ALA A 389 7.05 16.28 4.22
C ALA A 389 8.06 17.32 3.75
N GLY A 390 9.28 17.29 4.29
CA GLY A 390 10.35 18.24 3.94
C GLY A 390 10.09 19.65 4.43
N GLY A 391 10.39 20.65 3.59
CA GLY A 391 10.16 22.07 3.89
C GLY A 391 11.23 22.75 4.75
N ASN A 392 12.31 22.04 5.10
CA ASN A 392 13.47 22.58 5.82
C ASN A 392 14.68 22.83 4.91
N GLY A 393 14.40 23.07 3.62
CA GLY A 393 15.40 23.25 2.57
C GLY A 393 16.04 21.94 2.11
N LYS A 394 16.85 22.07 1.06
CA LYS A 394 17.64 20.97 0.48
C LYS A 394 18.70 20.46 1.45
N GLY A 395 18.67 19.16 1.74
CA GLY A 395 19.69 18.46 2.52
C GLY A 395 19.32 17.00 2.76
N ASP A 396 20.11 16.29 3.55
CA ASP A 396 19.98 14.85 3.83
C ASP A 396 19.65 14.52 5.29
N GLU A 397 19.39 15.54 6.13
CA GLU A 397 18.83 15.35 7.46
C GLU A 397 17.42 14.72 7.39
N LEU A 398 16.93 14.16 8.50
CA LEU A 398 15.64 13.43 8.51
C LEU A 398 14.42 14.34 8.31
N ASN A 399 14.55 15.64 8.56
CA ASN A 399 13.52 16.64 8.29
C ASN A 399 13.69 17.35 6.93
N GLN A 400 14.64 16.90 6.10
CA GLN A 400 14.95 17.46 4.78
C GLN A 400 14.76 16.43 3.68
N ILE A 401 14.48 16.92 2.48
CA ILE A 401 14.46 16.14 1.24
C ILE A 401 15.17 16.95 0.15
N ASN A 402 15.48 16.31 -0.97
CA ASN A 402 16.25 16.89 -2.05
C ASN A 402 15.76 16.32 -3.39
N SER A 403 15.13 17.19 -4.18
CA SER A 403 14.50 16.84 -5.47
C SER A 403 13.41 15.76 -5.33
N PRO A 404 12.32 16.00 -4.58
CA PRO A 404 11.22 15.04 -4.43
C PRO A 404 10.44 14.87 -5.74
N ARG A 405 10.65 13.75 -6.44
CA ARG A 405 10.07 13.54 -7.79
C ARG A 405 8.75 12.78 -7.79
N TYR A 406 8.65 11.70 -7.03
CA TYR A 406 7.45 10.89 -6.94
C TYR A 406 7.08 10.68 -5.48
N LEU A 407 5.80 10.45 -5.26
CA LEU A 407 5.25 10.23 -3.93
C LEU A 407 4.14 9.19 -3.97
N PHE A 408 3.90 8.56 -2.84
CA PHE A 408 2.79 7.64 -2.61
C PHE A 408 2.21 7.92 -1.24
N VAL A 409 0.90 7.80 -1.08
CA VAL A 409 0.22 7.97 0.20
C VAL A 409 -0.46 6.67 0.57
N ASP A 410 -0.11 6.13 1.74
CA ASP A 410 -0.73 4.91 2.26
C ASP A 410 -2.05 5.22 2.99
N ARG A 411 -2.76 4.15 3.40
CA ARG A 411 -4.07 4.26 4.08
C ARG A 411 -3.99 4.82 5.50
N ASP A 412 -2.79 4.97 6.04
CA ASP A 412 -2.55 5.62 7.33
C ASP A 412 -2.12 7.08 7.12
N HIS A 413 -2.41 7.64 5.94
CA HIS A 413 -2.01 8.98 5.50
C HIS A 413 -0.50 9.24 5.57
N SER A 414 0.30 8.18 5.57
CA SER A 414 1.74 8.34 5.54
C SER A 414 2.21 8.61 4.12
N VAL A 415 3.07 9.62 3.99
CA VAL A 415 3.60 10.08 2.72
C VAL A 415 4.97 9.45 2.50
N TYR A 416 5.08 8.64 1.46
CA TYR A 416 6.35 8.14 0.95
C TYR A 416 6.82 9.07 -0.15
N VAL A 417 8.11 9.40 -0.16
CA VAL A 417 8.69 10.34 -1.12
C VAL A 417 10.02 9.77 -1.61
N SER A 418 10.22 9.76 -2.93
CA SER A 418 11.55 9.55 -3.49
C SER A 418 12.40 10.78 -3.26
N ASP A 419 13.36 10.65 -2.35
CA ASP A 419 14.36 11.66 -2.04
C ASP A 419 15.55 11.45 -2.99
N SER A 420 15.29 11.70 -4.28
CA SER A 420 16.05 11.16 -5.41
C SER A 420 17.53 11.50 -5.35
N ASN A 421 17.88 12.75 -5.07
CA ASN A 421 19.29 13.17 -5.02
C ASN A 421 20.02 12.68 -3.76
N ASN A 422 19.29 12.24 -2.73
CA ASN A 422 19.87 11.63 -1.53
C ASN A 422 19.87 10.10 -1.61
N ASN A 423 19.49 9.52 -2.75
CA ASN A 423 19.57 8.07 -3.01
C ASN A 423 18.81 7.23 -1.96
N ARG A 424 17.64 7.72 -1.56
CA ARG A 424 16.80 7.08 -0.54
C ARG A 424 15.31 7.31 -0.80
N VAL A 425 14.48 6.51 -0.15
CA VAL A 425 13.04 6.75 -0.04
C VAL A 425 12.73 7.01 1.42
N MET A 426 11.97 8.07 1.67
CA MET A 426 11.62 8.55 3.00
C MET A 426 10.11 8.43 3.23
N LYS A 427 9.70 8.05 4.43
CA LYS A 427 8.31 7.97 4.90
C LYS A 427 8.06 9.02 5.98
N TRP A 428 7.03 9.84 5.82
CA TRP A 428 6.49 10.69 6.88
C TRP A 428 5.15 10.14 7.33
N VAL A 429 5.01 9.90 8.63
CA VAL A 429 3.71 9.63 9.26
C VAL A 429 3.02 10.97 9.49
N GLU A 430 1.67 10.99 9.47
CA GLU A 430 0.92 12.23 9.66
C GLU A 430 1.34 12.97 10.95
N GLY A 431 1.65 14.26 10.81
CA GLY A 431 2.10 15.13 11.90
C GLY A 431 3.57 14.98 12.30
N ALA A 432 4.33 14.08 11.68
CA ALA A 432 5.75 13.90 11.99
C ALA A 432 6.60 15.12 11.56
N LYS A 433 7.57 15.49 12.40
CA LYS A 433 8.54 16.57 12.10
C LYS A 433 9.74 16.09 11.28
N GLU A 434 10.01 14.80 11.32
CA GLU A 434 11.11 14.10 10.67
C GLU A 434 10.56 12.85 9.97
N GLY A 435 11.20 12.47 8.88
CA GLY A 435 10.89 11.27 8.12
C GLY A 435 11.73 10.08 8.56
N ILE A 436 11.36 8.92 8.04
CA ILE A 436 12.02 7.64 8.29
C ILE A 436 12.56 7.13 6.97
N VAL A 437 13.85 6.77 6.93
CA VAL A 437 14.44 6.09 5.76
C VAL A 437 13.85 4.69 5.66
N VAL A 438 13.13 4.42 4.58
CA VAL A 438 12.46 3.12 4.34
C VAL A 438 13.11 2.30 3.22
N ALA A 439 13.94 2.93 2.37
CA ALA A 439 14.80 2.25 1.41
C ALA A 439 16.03 3.10 1.08
N GLY A 440 17.16 2.45 0.74
CA GLY A 440 18.41 3.13 0.43
C GLY A 440 19.05 3.83 1.64
N GLY A 441 19.66 4.99 1.40
CA GLY A 441 20.28 5.80 2.45
C GLY A 441 21.63 5.29 2.96
N GLN A 442 22.28 4.39 2.22
CA GLN A 442 23.64 3.89 2.49
C GLN A 442 24.65 4.44 1.45
N GLY A 443 24.40 5.67 0.98
CA GLY A 443 25.09 6.26 -0.17
C GLY A 443 24.57 5.75 -1.52
N GLU A 444 25.00 6.44 -2.57
CA GLU A 444 24.76 6.05 -3.96
C GLU A 444 25.46 4.72 -4.29
N GLY A 445 24.78 3.83 -5.00
CA GLY A 445 25.37 2.60 -5.48
C GLY A 445 24.34 1.54 -5.89
N ASN A 446 24.83 0.36 -6.24
CA ASN A 446 24.01 -0.73 -6.77
C ASN A 446 23.88 -1.95 -5.83
N ALA A 447 24.43 -1.88 -4.62
CA ALA A 447 24.23 -2.91 -3.60
C ALA A 447 22.73 -3.04 -3.25
N LEU A 448 22.31 -4.16 -2.66
CA LEU A 448 20.91 -4.37 -2.28
C LEU A 448 20.43 -3.43 -1.15
N THR A 449 21.36 -2.78 -0.45
CA THR A 449 21.09 -1.76 0.57
C THR A 449 21.15 -0.33 0.02
N GLN A 450 21.54 -0.16 -1.25
CA GLN A 450 21.75 1.13 -1.89
C GLN A 450 20.76 1.35 -3.03
N LEU A 451 20.55 2.61 -3.36
CA LEU A 451 19.80 3.09 -4.51
C LEU A 451 20.67 4.12 -5.26
N SER A 452 20.31 4.43 -6.49
CA SER A 452 20.91 5.50 -7.29
C SER A 452 19.79 6.23 -8.02
N ASN A 453 19.56 7.50 -7.65
CA ASN A 453 18.50 8.35 -8.18
C ASN A 453 17.12 7.65 -8.23
N PRO A 454 16.58 7.16 -7.09
CA PRO A 454 15.29 6.50 -7.09
C PRO A 454 14.18 7.48 -7.48
N GLU A 455 13.26 7.06 -8.36
CA GLU A 455 12.16 7.90 -8.84
C GLU A 455 10.80 7.30 -8.46
N GLY A 456 10.13 6.61 -9.37
CA GLY A 456 8.80 6.06 -9.16
C GLY A 456 8.73 5.12 -7.97
N ILE A 457 7.71 5.31 -7.13
CA ILE A 457 7.46 4.48 -5.95
C ILE A 457 6.02 3.99 -5.91
N PHE A 458 5.82 2.82 -5.32
CA PHE A 458 4.49 2.28 -5.01
C PHE A 458 4.57 1.50 -3.70
N VAL A 459 3.55 1.61 -2.85
CA VAL A 459 3.47 0.81 -1.63
C VAL A 459 2.21 -0.04 -1.71
N ASP A 460 2.38 -1.35 -1.58
CA ASP A 460 1.25 -2.28 -1.57
C ASP A 460 0.50 -2.25 -0.24
N THR A 461 -0.63 -2.95 -0.16
CA THR A 461 -1.42 -3.03 1.08
C THR A 461 -0.67 -3.72 2.21
N LEU A 462 0.43 -4.43 1.89
CA LEU A 462 1.32 -5.05 2.86
C LEU A 462 2.43 -4.10 3.34
N GLY A 463 2.45 -2.83 2.92
CA GLY A 463 3.53 -1.92 3.25
C GLY A 463 4.86 -2.27 2.56
N THR A 464 4.84 -3.16 1.56
CA THR A 464 6.01 -3.44 0.73
C THR A 464 6.18 -2.27 -0.22
N LEU A 465 7.33 -1.62 -0.15
CA LEU A 465 7.72 -0.53 -1.01
C LEU A 465 8.40 -1.08 -2.27
N TYR A 466 7.93 -0.65 -3.43
CA TYR A 466 8.54 -0.88 -4.74
C TYR A 466 9.13 0.44 -5.24
N VAL A 467 10.35 0.39 -5.77
CA VAL A 467 11.11 1.57 -6.19
C VAL A 467 11.70 1.33 -7.56
N ALA A 468 11.51 2.27 -8.47
CA ALA A 468 12.31 2.39 -9.68
C ALA A 468 13.66 2.99 -9.28
N ASP A 469 14.69 2.14 -9.28
CA ASP A 469 16.07 2.50 -8.99
C ASP A 469 16.75 2.87 -10.31
N SER A 470 16.48 4.11 -10.74
CA SER A 470 16.52 4.57 -12.12
C SER A 470 17.90 4.41 -12.75
N ASP A 471 18.93 4.95 -12.12
CA ASP A 471 20.30 4.93 -12.65
C ASP A 471 20.93 3.53 -12.54
N ASN A 472 20.34 2.64 -11.74
CA ASN A 472 20.70 1.22 -11.67
C ASN A 472 19.86 0.35 -12.63
N HIS A 473 18.95 0.94 -13.40
CA HIS A 473 18.12 0.30 -14.43
C HIS A 473 17.36 -0.94 -13.92
N ARG A 474 16.76 -0.81 -12.72
CA ARG A 474 16.05 -1.92 -12.07
C ARG A 474 14.86 -1.44 -11.27
N VAL A 475 13.93 -2.36 -11.00
CA VAL A 475 12.89 -2.17 -9.98
C VAL A 475 13.27 -3.03 -8.78
N MET A 476 13.28 -2.41 -7.61
CA MET A 476 13.61 -3.04 -6.34
C MET A 476 12.38 -3.05 -5.43
N ARG A 477 12.33 -3.99 -4.48
CA ARG A 477 11.34 -3.97 -3.40
C ARG A 477 11.96 -4.09 -2.00
N TRP A 478 11.32 -3.46 -1.02
CA TRP A 478 11.59 -3.56 0.41
C TRP A 478 10.33 -3.96 1.16
N THR A 479 10.40 -5.07 1.89
CA THR A 479 9.32 -5.54 2.76
C THR A 479 9.45 -4.90 4.14
N GLN A 480 8.33 -4.56 4.77
CA GLN A 480 8.32 -4.07 6.15
C GLN A 480 8.98 -5.09 7.11
N GLY A 481 9.86 -4.63 8.01
CA GLY A 481 10.60 -5.46 8.99
C GLY A 481 12.11 -5.13 9.06
N ASP A 482 12.89 -5.89 9.84
CA ASP A 482 14.32 -5.63 10.09
C ASP A 482 15.25 -5.81 8.86
N LYS A 483 14.70 -6.13 7.68
CA LYS A 483 15.48 -6.27 6.44
C LYS A 483 15.89 -4.89 5.94
N LYS A 484 17.13 -4.50 6.21
CA LYS A 484 17.75 -3.27 5.68
C LYS A 484 18.19 -3.36 4.21
N GLN A 485 17.86 -4.45 3.51
CA GLN A 485 18.22 -4.64 2.10
C GLN A 485 16.98 -5.00 1.28
N GLY A 486 16.94 -4.51 0.04
CA GLY A 486 15.90 -4.79 -0.93
C GLY A 486 16.16 -6.05 -1.72
N THR A 487 15.28 -6.31 -2.68
CA THR A 487 15.41 -7.41 -3.65
C THR A 487 15.04 -6.91 -5.03
N VAL A 488 15.80 -7.31 -6.05
CA VAL A 488 15.49 -6.99 -7.44
C VAL A 488 14.21 -7.72 -7.85
N VAL A 489 13.26 -6.97 -8.41
CA VAL A 489 11.96 -7.46 -8.88
C VAL A 489 12.04 -7.82 -10.36
N VAL A 490 12.48 -6.85 -11.17
CA VAL A 490 12.71 -6.90 -12.61
C VAL A 490 13.83 -5.91 -12.97
N GLY A 491 14.44 -6.07 -14.15
CA GLY A 491 15.60 -5.27 -14.56
C GLY A 491 16.90 -5.73 -13.89
N GLY A 492 17.90 -4.84 -13.86
CA GLY A 492 19.23 -5.14 -13.28
C GLY A 492 20.12 -6.04 -14.14
N ASN A 493 19.75 -6.24 -15.41
CA ASN A 493 20.52 -7.05 -16.39
C ASN A 493 21.31 -6.14 -17.37
N GLY A 494 21.80 -5.02 -16.86
CA GLY A 494 22.42 -3.94 -17.64
C GLY A 494 21.41 -3.01 -18.30
N GLU A 495 21.89 -1.82 -18.66
CA GLU A 495 21.17 -0.86 -19.49
C GLU A 495 20.84 -1.50 -20.85
N GLY A 496 19.61 -1.32 -21.35
CA GLY A 496 19.24 -1.79 -22.68
C GLY A 496 17.75 -1.86 -22.94
N ALA A 497 17.38 -2.32 -24.14
CA ALA A 497 15.99 -2.39 -24.62
C ALA A 497 15.41 -3.82 -24.64
N GLY A 498 16.11 -4.82 -24.10
CA GLY A 498 15.59 -6.18 -23.95
C GLY A 498 14.36 -6.27 -23.03
N ALA A 499 13.69 -7.42 -23.02
CA ALA A 499 12.45 -7.67 -22.26
C ALA A 499 12.62 -7.62 -20.72
N ASN A 500 13.84 -7.46 -20.21
CA ASN A 500 14.15 -7.30 -18.78
C ASN A 500 15.39 -6.43 -18.58
N GLN A 501 15.57 -5.50 -19.51
CA GLN A 501 16.54 -4.42 -19.44
C GLN A 501 15.74 -3.13 -19.51
N PHE A 502 16.22 -2.13 -18.77
CA PHE A 502 15.66 -0.80 -18.76
C PHE A 502 16.75 0.20 -19.12
N ASN A 503 16.33 1.40 -19.45
CA ASN A 503 17.18 2.56 -19.57
C ASN A 503 16.46 3.72 -18.84
N ASP A 504 16.93 3.99 -17.63
CA ASP A 504 16.34 4.91 -16.65
C ASP A 504 14.83 4.70 -16.45
N PRO A 505 14.39 3.59 -15.81
CA PRO A 505 12.98 3.44 -15.47
C PRO A 505 12.60 4.51 -14.44
N ILE A 506 11.57 5.32 -14.70
CA ILE A 506 11.24 6.46 -13.82
C ILE A 506 9.88 6.38 -13.12
N SER A 507 8.97 5.55 -13.62
CA SER A 507 7.65 5.36 -13.01
C SER A 507 7.27 3.89 -13.01
N LEU A 508 6.54 3.47 -11.99
CA LEU A 508 5.94 2.14 -11.91
C LEU A 508 4.53 2.20 -11.35
N SER A 509 3.68 1.26 -11.76
CA SER A 509 2.34 1.06 -11.22
C SER A 509 1.99 -0.42 -11.29
N PHE A 510 1.00 -0.84 -10.51
CA PHE A 510 0.45 -2.18 -10.57
C PHE A 510 -1.00 -2.15 -11.03
N ASP A 511 -1.45 -3.25 -11.64
CA ASP A 511 -2.88 -3.52 -11.80
C ASP A 511 -3.44 -4.29 -10.60
N ARG A 512 -4.76 -4.42 -10.51
CA ARG A 512 -5.46 -5.19 -9.46
C ARG A 512 -5.08 -6.67 -9.38
N HIS A 513 -4.41 -7.22 -10.40
CA HIS A 513 -3.95 -8.60 -10.42
C HIS A 513 -2.48 -8.73 -9.97
N GLY A 514 -1.83 -7.62 -9.63
CA GLY A 514 -0.43 -7.57 -9.22
C GLY A 514 0.57 -7.58 -10.39
N ASN A 515 0.13 -7.35 -11.63
CA ASN A 515 1.04 -7.17 -12.76
C ASN A 515 1.73 -5.81 -12.65
N LEU A 516 3.04 -5.79 -12.88
CA LEU A 516 3.88 -4.59 -12.78
C LEU A 516 3.99 -3.89 -14.14
N TYR A 517 3.81 -2.58 -14.17
CA TYR A 517 3.99 -1.72 -15.33
C TYR A 517 5.10 -0.72 -15.03
N VAL A 518 6.06 -0.57 -15.95
CA VAL A 518 7.25 0.29 -15.78
C VAL A 518 7.39 1.22 -16.98
N ALA A 519 7.44 2.54 -16.73
CA ALA A 519 7.84 3.52 -17.74
C ALA A 519 9.36 3.48 -17.88
N ASP A 520 9.79 2.99 -19.04
CA ASP A 520 11.18 2.79 -19.42
C ASP A 520 11.62 4.01 -20.25
N PHE A 521 12.02 5.07 -19.54
CA PHE A 521 12.04 6.46 -20.02
C PHE A 521 12.86 6.64 -21.29
N ASN A 522 14.14 6.27 -21.26
CA ASN A 522 15.04 6.46 -22.40
C ASN A 522 14.80 5.43 -23.51
N ASN A 523 14.09 4.34 -23.23
CA ASN A 523 13.62 3.40 -24.26
C ASN A 523 12.25 3.79 -24.85
N HIS A 524 11.63 4.89 -24.38
CA HIS A 524 10.41 5.46 -24.94
C HIS A 524 9.24 4.46 -25.01
N ARG A 525 9.07 3.69 -23.93
CA ARG A 525 8.05 2.65 -23.86
C ARG A 525 7.56 2.43 -22.43
N VAL A 526 6.47 1.68 -22.31
CA VAL A 526 6.04 1.09 -21.06
C VAL A 526 6.07 -0.43 -21.19
N GLN A 527 6.71 -1.11 -20.25
CA GLN A 527 6.75 -2.57 -20.19
C GLN A 527 5.85 -3.10 -19.08
N ARG A 528 5.13 -4.19 -19.36
CA ARG A 528 4.33 -4.95 -18.39
C ARG A 528 4.99 -6.29 -18.08
N PHE A 529 5.08 -6.63 -16.80
CA PHE A 529 5.56 -7.90 -16.28
C PHE A 529 4.43 -8.61 -15.55
N SER A 530 4.08 -9.82 -16.00
CA SER A 530 3.03 -10.58 -15.35
C SER A 530 3.52 -11.22 -14.05
N ILE A 531 2.71 -11.14 -13.00
CA ILE A 531 2.98 -11.89 -11.76
C ILE A 531 2.95 -13.39 -12.06
N LYS A 532 3.88 -14.16 -11.48
CA LYS A 532 3.85 -15.62 -11.52
C LYS A 532 2.74 -16.07 -10.57
N LYS A 533 1.83 -16.93 -11.04
CA LYS A 533 0.85 -17.56 -10.17
C LYS A 533 1.62 -18.29 -9.06
N VAL A 534 1.39 -17.87 -7.81
CA VAL A 534 1.79 -18.65 -6.64
C VAL A 534 0.84 -19.86 -6.65
N LEU A 535 1.38 -21.04 -6.95
CA LEU A 535 0.63 -22.29 -6.94
C LEU A 535 0.30 -22.72 -5.52
#